data_AF-A0A2D9T4E3-F1
#
_entry.id   AF-A0A2D9T4E3-F1
#
_cell.length_a   1.000
_cell.length_b   1.000
_cell.length_c   1.000
_cell.angle_alpha   90.00
_cell.angle_beta   90.00
_cell.angle_gamma   90.00
#
_symmetry.space_group_name_H-M   'P 1'
#
loop_
_entity.id
_entity.type
_entity.pdbx_description
1 polymer ?
#
loop_
_entity_poly.entity_id
_entity_poly.type
_entity_poly.pdbx_seq_one_letter_code
_entity_poly.pdbx_strand_id
1 'polypeptide(L)'
;MSATFSAAKFWWRLVLVLWGCSLALAVTPHLWPGLGGGHAVAIASAVAGLLSFGARWRAEARYQTAEGLRRHLLLTDALPDLPDQAEVAALRAQASAGPSSDPGPIGPYFTSGATKGRTRLLQNIEESAFYSTHLARRTAHICLAVLTLIIVGSGAVLYLGAVWDDPRTPLFADAALTAVATVVVGGLADLTRGYLSLARRADDARLKAKQVDAGRQPTESEVLQAMVSYDAALASATPIPGFVYARMRFRLDQVWSDRSKSAEPTSGVDGGPEITGSA
;
A
#
# COMPACT_ATOMS: atom_id res chain seq x y z
N MET A 1 -13.96 -2.98 8.94
CA MET A 1 -12.86 -2.48 8.06
C MET A 1 -11.53 -3.14 8.39
N SER A 2 -11.01 -2.98 9.61
CA SER A 2 -9.67 -3.48 10.00
C SER A 2 -9.49 -4.99 9.79
N ALA A 3 -10.48 -5.82 10.15
CA ALA A 3 -10.46 -7.27 9.92
C ALA A 3 -10.28 -7.63 8.43
N THR A 4 -10.97 -6.94 7.52
CA THR A 4 -10.85 -7.18 6.06
C THR A 4 -9.45 -6.80 5.55
N PHE A 5 -8.88 -5.68 6.01
CA PHE A 5 -7.48 -5.32 5.68
C PHE A 5 -6.49 -6.35 6.23
N SER A 6 -6.67 -6.81 7.47
CA SER A 6 -5.82 -7.83 8.07
C SER A 6 -5.87 -9.14 7.28
N ALA A 7 -7.04 -9.55 6.78
CA ALA A 7 -7.20 -10.69 5.90
C ALA A 7 -6.47 -10.49 4.56
N ALA A 8 -6.62 -9.32 3.91
CA ALA A 8 -5.89 -9.01 2.67
C ALA A 8 -4.36 -9.07 2.86
N LYS A 9 -3.86 -8.50 3.96
CA LYS A 9 -2.44 -8.56 4.34
C LYS A 9 -1.98 -9.98 4.66
N PHE A 10 -2.82 -10.82 5.25
CA PHE A 10 -2.50 -12.23 5.47
C PHE A 10 -2.27 -12.95 4.14
N TRP A 11 -3.18 -12.81 3.17
CA TRP A 11 -3.02 -13.42 1.85
C TRP A 11 -1.79 -12.89 1.10
N TRP A 12 -1.51 -11.58 1.18
CA TRP A 12 -0.27 -11.03 0.61
C TRP A 12 1.00 -11.56 1.28
N ARG A 13 1.00 -11.75 2.61
CA ARG A 13 2.12 -12.42 3.30
C ARG A 13 2.30 -13.85 2.80
N LEU A 14 1.21 -14.58 2.58
CA LEU A 14 1.26 -15.92 1.99
C LEU A 14 1.87 -15.91 0.58
N VAL A 15 1.52 -14.93 -0.27
CA VAL A 15 2.16 -14.75 -1.59
C VAL A 15 3.67 -14.60 -1.45
N LEU A 16 4.13 -13.71 -0.56
CA LEU A 16 5.56 -13.47 -0.35
C LEU A 16 6.28 -14.71 0.20
N VAL A 17 5.66 -15.45 1.12
CA VAL A 17 6.20 -16.72 1.64
C VAL A 17 6.30 -17.75 0.51
N LEU A 18 5.27 -17.89 -0.32
CA LEU A 18 5.28 -18.83 -1.45
C LEU A 18 6.34 -18.47 -2.49
N TRP A 19 6.56 -17.18 -2.78
CA TRP A 19 7.68 -16.74 -3.62
C TRP A 19 9.04 -17.07 -3.01
N GLY A 20 9.21 -16.82 -1.70
CA GLY A 20 10.44 -17.17 -0.99
C GLY A 20 10.72 -18.68 -1.00
N CYS A 21 9.70 -19.51 -0.70
CA CYS A 21 9.80 -20.96 -0.74
C CYS A 21 10.09 -21.48 -2.16
N SER A 22 9.40 -20.95 -3.17
CA SER A 22 9.62 -21.33 -4.57
C SER A 22 11.06 -21.03 -4.99
N LEU A 23 11.57 -19.83 -4.68
CA LEU A 23 12.95 -19.46 -4.98
C LEU A 23 13.96 -20.34 -4.22
N ALA A 24 13.76 -20.58 -2.92
CA ALA A 24 14.63 -21.43 -2.12
C ALA A 24 14.67 -22.88 -2.64
N LEU A 25 13.51 -23.45 -2.97
CA LEU A 25 13.43 -24.78 -3.60
C LEU A 25 14.15 -24.79 -4.94
N ALA A 26 13.98 -23.76 -5.77
CA ALA A 26 14.63 -23.70 -7.08
C ALA A 26 16.17 -23.60 -7.00
N VAL A 27 16.70 -23.00 -5.95
CA VAL A 27 18.16 -22.88 -5.71
C VAL A 27 18.75 -24.17 -5.12
N THR A 28 17.95 -24.98 -4.41
CA THR A 28 18.44 -26.15 -3.66
C THR A 28 19.24 -27.16 -4.49
N PRO A 29 18.85 -27.53 -5.73
CA PRO A 29 19.62 -28.47 -6.56
C PRO A 29 21.02 -27.97 -6.92
N HIS A 30 21.24 -26.65 -6.98
CA HIS A 30 22.55 -26.06 -7.28
C HIS A 30 23.49 -26.07 -6.07
N LEU A 31 22.92 -25.97 -4.86
CA LEU A 31 23.70 -25.99 -3.62
C LEU A 31 24.01 -27.42 -3.14
N TRP A 32 23.16 -28.39 -3.50
CA TRP A 32 23.31 -29.80 -3.11
C TRP A 32 22.97 -30.76 -4.26
N PRO A 33 23.85 -30.88 -5.28
CA PRO A 33 23.61 -31.75 -6.44
C PRO A 33 23.51 -33.25 -6.10
N GLY A 34 23.98 -33.67 -4.91
CA GLY A 34 23.90 -35.05 -4.43
C GLY A 34 22.56 -35.45 -3.80
N LEU A 35 21.64 -34.50 -3.55
CA LEU A 35 20.30 -34.80 -3.07
C LEU A 35 19.47 -35.33 -4.26
N GLY A 36 19.35 -36.66 -4.36
CA GLY A 36 18.44 -37.28 -5.32
C GLY A 36 17.03 -36.66 -5.20
N GLY A 37 16.36 -36.43 -6.34
CA GLY A 37 15.01 -35.85 -6.38
C GLY A 37 14.91 -34.42 -6.93
N GLY A 38 15.87 -33.93 -7.70
CA GLY A 38 15.81 -32.60 -8.33
C GLY A 38 14.51 -32.32 -9.09
N HIS A 39 13.91 -33.34 -9.73
CA HIS A 39 12.59 -33.21 -10.38
C HIS A 39 11.47 -32.92 -9.39
N ALA A 40 11.43 -33.59 -8.24
CA ALA A 40 10.42 -33.37 -7.23
C ALA A 40 10.52 -31.95 -6.64
N VAL A 41 11.75 -31.47 -6.43
CA VAL A 41 12.02 -30.10 -5.97
C VAL A 41 11.57 -29.05 -7.00
N ALA A 42 11.86 -29.26 -8.29
CA ALA A 42 11.42 -28.39 -9.37
C ALA A 42 9.88 -28.34 -9.46
N ILE A 43 9.21 -29.50 -9.38
CA ILE A 43 7.74 -29.59 -9.36
C ILE A 43 7.16 -28.86 -8.15
N ALA A 44 7.71 -29.08 -6.96
CA ALA A 44 7.26 -28.40 -5.74
C ALA A 44 7.41 -26.87 -5.85
N SER A 45 8.50 -26.40 -6.44
CA SER A 45 8.72 -24.98 -6.71
C SER A 45 7.69 -24.40 -7.68
N ALA A 46 7.38 -25.10 -8.77
CA ALA A 46 6.36 -24.69 -9.73
C ALA A 46 4.95 -24.66 -9.09
N VAL A 47 4.60 -25.66 -8.27
CA VAL A 47 3.34 -25.70 -7.52
C VAL A 47 3.24 -24.52 -6.55
N ALA A 48 4.32 -24.20 -5.82
CA ALA A 48 4.34 -23.02 -4.95
C ALA A 48 4.11 -21.71 -5.73
N GLY A 49 4.69 -21.59 -6.93
CA GLY A 49 4.44 -20.48 -7.86
C GLY A 49 2.95 -20.37 -8.25
N LEU A 50 2.31 -21.48 -8.63
CA LEU A 50 0.88 -21.51 -8.97
C LEU A 50 -0.02 -21.16 -7.77
N LEU A 51 0.30 -21.68 -6.59
CA LEU A 51 -0.42 -21.34 -5.36
C LEU A 51 -0.30 -19.85 -5.02
N SER A 52 0.84 -19.23 -5.31
CA SER A 52 1.05 -17.79 -5.09
C SER A 52 0.11 -16.94 -5.94
N PHE A 53 -0.18 -17.37 -7.18
CA PHE A 53 -1.12 -16.69 -8.06
C PHE A 53 -2.55 -16.73 -7.49
N GLY A 54 -3.00 -17.91 -7.03
CA GLY A 54 -4.31 -18.05 -6.38
C GLY A 54 -4.42 -17.22 -5.08
N ALA A 55 -3.36 -17.21 -4.27
CA ALA A 55 -3.30 -16.38 -3.06
C ALA A 55 -3.36 -14.89 -3.38
N ARG A 56 -2.68 -14.43 -4.44
CA ARG A 56 -2.71 -13.04 -4.91
C ARG A 56 -4.12 -12.60 -5.30
N TRP A 57 -4.84 -13.41 -6.09
CA TRP A 57 -6.22 -13.12 -6.46
C TRP A 57 -7.12 -12.94 -5.22
N ARG A 58 -6.99 -13.84 -4.24
CA ARG A 58 -7.75 -13.75 -2.98
C ARG A 58 -7.38 -12.50 -2.19
N ALA A 59 -6.11 -12.11 -2.19
CA ALA A 59 -5.64 -10.92 -1.52
C ALA A 59 -6.22 -9.64 -2.15
N GLU A 60 -6.22 -9.55 -3.48
CA GLU A 60 -6.77 -8.41 -4.23
C GLU A 60 -8.27 -8.26 -4.02
N ALA A 61 -9.03 -9.36 -4.09
CA ALA A 61 -10.47 -9.33 -3.83
C ALA A 61 -10.81 -8.81 -2.43
N ARG A 62 -10.08 -9.26 -1.39
CA ARG A 62 -10.27 -8.79 -0.01
C ARG A 62 -9.85 -7.33 0.15
N TYR A 63 -8.78 -6.91 -0.52
CA TYR A 63 -8.33 -5.53 -0.48
C TYR A 63 -9.35 -4.57 -1.10
N GLN A 64 -9.95 -4.92 -2.23
CA GLN A 64 -11.00 -4.12 -2.87
C GLN A 64 -12.21 -3.93 -1.94
N THR A 65 -12.67 -4.98 -1.26
CA THR A 65 -13.72 -4.86 -0.24
C THR A 65 -13.30 -3.95 0.92
N ALA A 66 -12.05 -4.04 1.37
CA ALA A 66 -11.55 -3.20 2.45
C ALA A 66 -11.49 -1.71 2.05
N GLU A 67 -11.07 -1.40 0.82
CA GLU A 67 -11.10 -0.04 0.28
C GLU A 67 -12.52 0.49 0.09
N GLY A 68 -13.48 -0.36 -0.32
CA GLY A 68 -14.90 0.00 -0.36
C GLY A 68 -15.42 0.44 1.01
N LEU A 69 -15.10 -0.33 2.06
CA LEU A 69 -15.43 0.03 3.45
C LEU A 69 -14.75 1.33 3.89
N ARG A 70 -13.48 1.55 3.51
CA ARG A 70 -12.73 2.78 3.83
C ARG A 70 -13.33 4.00 3.14
N ARG A 71 -13.76 3.87 1.88
CA ARG A 71 -14.45 4.94 1.14
C ARG A 71 -15.77 5.32 1.80
N HIS A 72 -16.55 4.32 2.24
CA HIS A 72 -17.79 4.60 2.95
C HIS A 72 -17.53 5.29 4.31
N LEU A 73 -16.46 4.90 5.03
CA LEU A 73 -16.03 5.60 6.24
C LEU A 73 -15.62 7.07 5.95
N LEU A 74 -14.90 7.31 4.86
CA LEU A 74 -14.52 8.66 4.42
C LEU A 74 -15.77 9.53 4.18
N LEU A 75 -16.76 9.00 3.46
CA LEU A 75 -18.00 9.72 3.15
C LEU A 75 -18.83 10.00 4.40
N THR A 76 -19.02 9.01 5.28
CA THR A 76 -19.83 9.15 6.50
C THR A 76 -19.20 10.05 7.56
N ASP A 77 -17.87 10.11 7.62
CA ASP A 77 -17.16 11.09 8.45
C ASP A 77 -17.33 12.51 7.90
N ALA A 78 -17.21 12.66 6.58
CA ALA A 78 -17.17 13.97 5.95
C ALA A 78 -18.55 14.60 5.74
N LEU A 79 -19.56 13.84 5.34
CA LEU A 79 -20.89 14.35 4.99
C LEU A 79 -21.87 14.26 6.17
N PRO A 80 -22.88 15.16 6.22
CA PRO A 80 -23.90 15.14 7.28
C PRO A 80 -24.90 13.99 7.13
N ASP A 81 -25.11 13.51 5.90
CA ASP A 81 -26.12 12.50 5.62
C ASP A 81 -25.74 11.14 6.20
N LEU A 82 -26.73 10.49 6.81
CA LEU A 82 -26.59 9.13 7.30
C LEU A 82 -26.60 8.16 6.12
N PRO A 83 -25.75 7.13 6.14
CA PRO A 83 -25.75 6.12 5.10
C PRO A 83 -27.07 5.34 5.12
N ASP A 84 -27.53 4.93 3.93
CA ASP A 84 -28.70 4.06 3.80
C ASP A 84 -28.46 2.75 4.57
N GLN A 85 -29.46 2.30 5.34
CA GLN A 85 -29.35 1.08 6.14
C GLN A 85 -29.13 -0.15 5.26
N ALA A 86 -29.67 -0.15 4.04
CA ALA A 86 -29.43 -1.23 3.08
C ALA A 86 -27.95 -1.27 2.63
N GLU A 87 -27.34 -0.10 2.40
CA GLU A 87 -25.91 -0.01 2.08
C GLU A 87 -25.04 -0.48 3.26
N VAL A 88 -25.35 -0.05 4.49
CA VAL A 88 -24.65 -0.50 5.70
C VAL A 88 -24.76 -2.02 5.88
N ALA A 89 -25.95 -2.58 5.66
CA ALA A 89 -26.17 -4.02 5.73
C ALA A 89 -25.37 -4.77 4.67
N ALA A 90 -25.34 -4.28 3.42
CA ALA A 90 -24.55 -4.85 2.34
C ALA A 90 -23.04 -4.81 2.64
N LEU A 91 -22.55 -3.70 3.19
CA LEU A 91 -21.15 -3.55 3.61
C LEU A 91 -20.79 -4.50 4.77
N ARG A 92 -21.71 -4.69 5.72
CA ARG A 92 -21.53 -5.66 6.82
C ARG A 92 -21.49 -7.10 6.31
N ALA A 93 -22.33 -7.45 5.33
CA ALA A 93 -22.33 -8.77 4.71
C ALA A 93 -21.02 -9.07 3.96
N GLN A 94 -20.38 -8.03 3.39
CA GLN A 94 -19.09 -8.16 2.70
C GLN A 94 -17.88 -8.14 3.65
N ALA A 95 -18.03 -7.57 4.85
CA ALA A 95 -16.95 -7.48 5.81
C ALA A 95 -16.50 -8.88 6.26
N SER A 96 -15.17 -9.07 6.37
CA SER A 96 -14.65 -10.35 6.84
C SER A 96 -14.95 -10.53 8.33
N ALA A 97 -15.57 -11.64 8.70
CA ALA A 97 -15.69 -12.04 10.10
C ALA A 97 -14.31 -12.53 10.60
N GLY A 98 -13.79 -11.91 11.65
CA GLY A 98 -12.54 -12.33 12.27
C GLY A 98 -11.89 -11.25 13.12
N PRO A 99 -10.99 -11.64 14.05
CA PRO A 99 -10.21 -10.69 14.81
C PRO A 99 -9.31 -9.89 13.87
N SER A 100 -9.25 -8.58 14.08
CA SER A 100 -8.27 -7.75 13.41
C SER A 100 -6.95 -7.84 14.18
N SER A 101 -5.87 -8.16 13.47
CA SER A 101 -4.51 -8.11 14.01
C SER A 101 -3.86 -6.74 13.85
N ASP A 102 -4.45 -5.87 13.02
CA ASP A 102 -4.01 -4.50 12.89
C ASP A 102 -4.53 -3.68 14.06
N PRO A 103 -3.68 -2.88 14.73
CA PRO A 103 -4.16 -1.95 15.74
C PRO A 103 -5.19 -1.02 15.09
N GLY A 104 -6.36 -0.92 15.70
CA GLY A 104 -7.36 0.07 15.29
C GLY A 104 -6.80 1.49 15.40
N PRO A 105 -7.40 2.47 14.69
CA PRO A 105 -7.05 3.86 14.90
C PRO A 105 -7.23 4.22 16.38
N ILE A 106 -6.20 4.84 16.96
CA ILE A 106 -6.28 5.41 18.31
C ILE A 106 -6.87 6.81 18.13
N GLY A 107 -8.16 6.97 18.41
CA GLY A 107 -8.89 8.22 18.20
C GLY A 107 -9.61 8.29 16.85
N PRO A 108 -10.01 9.51 16.41
CA PRO A 108 -10.66 9.70 15.13
C PRO A 108 -9.75 9.27 13.98
N TYR A 109 -10.34 8.76 12.90
CA TYR A 109 -9.59 8.27 11.74
C TYR A 109 -8.96 9.41 10.94
N PHE A 110 -9.61 10.58 10.90
CA PHE A 110 -9.13 11.80 10.24
C PHE A 110 -8.84 12.88 11.27
N THR A 111 -7.88 13.75 10.95
CA THR A 111 -7.49 14.87 11.82
C THR A 111 -8.17 16.18 11.45
N SER A 112 -8.96 16.23 10.37
CA SER A 112 -9.70 17.42 9.96
C SER A 112 -10.65 17.90 11.07
N GLY A 113 -10.46 19.15 11.49
CA GLY A 113 -11.35 19.87 12.40
C GLY A 113 -12.53 20.55 11.70
N ALA A 114 -12.63 20.46 10.36
CA ALA A 114 -13.70 21.11 9.62
C ALA A 114 -15.07 20.51 9.98
N THR A 115 -16.12 21.35 9.94
CA THR A 115 -17.50 20.89 10.07
C THR A 115 -17.85 19.95 8.93
N LYS A 116 -18.73 18.98 9.19
CA LYS A 116 -19.22 18.06 8.16
C LYS A 116 -19.73 18.82 6.93
N GLY A 117 -19.24 18.43 5.76
CA GLY A 117 -19.53 19.03 4.46
C GLY A 117 -18.40 18.80 3.46
N ARG A 118 -18.49 19.54 2.35
CA ARG A 118 -17.57 19.42 1.20
C ARG A 118 -16.11 19.74 1.54
N THR A 119 -15.87 20.76 2.37
CA THR A 119 -14.54 21.14 2.85
C THR A 119 -13.89 20.03 3.68
N ARG A 120 -14.62 19.42 4.64
CA ARG A 120 -14.12 18.27 5.41
C ARG A 120 -13.78 17.10 4.52
N LEU A 121 -14.60 16.82 3.50
CA LEU A 121 -14.32 15.74 2.54
C LEU A 121 -13.00 15.98 1.78
N LEU A 122 -12.76 17.21 1.28
CA LEU A 122 -11.50 17.55 0.62
C LEU A 122 -10.30 17.41 1.54
N GLN A 123 -10.41 17.87 2.79
CA GLN A 123 -9.34 17.75 3.77
C GLN A 123 -9.05 16.27 4.11
N ASN A 124 -10.09 15.45 4.27
CA ASN A 124 -9.93 14.02 4.50
C ASN A 124 -9.31 13.29 3.30
N ILE A 125 -9.66 13.69 2.07
CA ILE A 125 -9.03 13.19 0.82
C ILE A 125 -7.56 13.60 0.78
N GLU A 126 -7.26 14.87 1.06
CA GLU A 126 -5.90 15.39 1.06
C GLU A 126 -5.03 14.66 2.09
N GLU A 127 -5.55 14.46 3.31
CA GLU A 127 -4.90 13.68 4.36
C GLU A 127 -4.63 12.25 3.91
N SER A 128 -5.67 11.54 3.45
CA SER A 128 -5.55 10.16 2.99
C SER A 128 -4.53 10.01 1.86
N ALA A 129 -4.56 10.95 0.92
CA ALA A 129 -3.66 10.98 -0.22
C ALA A 129 -2.21 11.27 0.22
N PHE A 130 -2.00 12.18 1.16
CA PHE A 130 -0.69 12.45 1.76
C PHE A 130 -0.07 11.19 2.37
N TYR A 131 -0.78 10.47 3.24
CA TYR A 131 -0.26 9.24 3.84
C TYR A 131 0.00 8.18 2.76
N SER A 132 -0.94 7.98 1.83
CA SER A 132 -0.82 7.00 0.75
C SER A 132 0.41 7.25 -0.12
N THR A 133 0.68 8.51 -0.52
CA THR A 133 1.85 8.88 -1.32
C THR A 133 3.16 8.46 -0.66
N HIS A 134 3.35 8.82 0.60
CA HIS A 134 4.61 8.60 1.29
C HIS A 134 4.84 7.13 1.65
N LEU A 135 3.79 6.45 2.10
CA LEU A 135 3.84 5.03 2.42
C LEU A 135 4.07 4.18 1.16
N ALA A 136 3.38 4.48 0.07
CA ALA A 136 3.57 3.79 -1.21
C ALA A 136 4.98 4.00 -1.76
N ARG A 137 5.50 5.24 -1.72
CA ARG A 137 6.87 5.54 -2.16
C ARG A 137 7.91 4.76 -1.34
N ARG A 138 7.76 4.72 -0.01
CA ARG A 138 8.68 3.93 0.84
C ARG A 138 8.58 2.45 0.55
N THR A 139 7.36 1.94 0.37
CA THR A 139 7.14 0.52 0.03
C THR A 139 7.77 0.17 -1.32
N ALA A 140 7.64 1.03 -2.33
CA ALA A 140 8.30 0.85 -3.62
C ALA A 140 9.82 0.74 -3.49
N HIS A 141 10.47 1.59 -2.68
CA HIS A 141 11.91 1.50 -2.45
C HIS A 141 12.33 0.20 -1.75
N ILE A 142 11.51 -0.31 -0.83
CA ILE A 142 11.75 -1.61 -0.19
C ILE A 142 11.62 -2.73 -1.22
N CYS A 143 10.55 -2.73 -2.03
CA CYS A 143 10.37 -3.71 -3.09
C CYS A 143 11.51 -3.68 -4.11
N LEU A 144 11.98 -2.48 -4.50
CA LEU A 144 13.13 -2.31 -5.40
C LEU A 144 14.41 -2.89 -4.79
N ALA A 145 14.70 -2.62 -3.51
CA ALA A 145 15.86 -3.18 -2.83
C ALA A 145 15.83 -4.72 -2.78
N VAL A 146 14.67 -5.30 -2.46
CA VAL A 146 14.47 -6.76 -2.45
C VAL A 146 14.60 -7.35 -3.86
N LEU A 147 14.03 -6.69 -4.86
CA LEU A 147 14.14 -7.07 -6.27
C LEU A 147 15.61 -7.10 -6.72
N THR A 148 16.38 -6.05 -6.43
CA THR A 148 17.81 -6.00 -6.75
C THR A 148 18.58 -7.13 -6.06
N LEU A 149 18.30 -7.39 -4.78
CA LEU A 149 18.94 -8.49 -4.04
C LEU A 149 18.66 -9.86 -4.69
N ILE A 150 17.41 -10.11 -5.10
CA ILE A 150 17.04 -11.38 -5.76
C ILE A 150 17.71 -11.50 -7.13
N ILE A 151 17.74 -10.44 -7.94
CA ILE A 151 18.41 -10.46 -9.25
C ILE A 151 19.91 -10.77 -9.09
N VAL A 152 20.60 -10.06 -8.19
CA VAL A 152 22.02 -10.27 -7.93
C VAL A 152 22.27 -11.66 -7.35
N GLY A 153 21.45 -12.10 -6.39
CA GLY A 153 21.57 -13.42 -5.75
C GLY A 153 21.36 -14.57 -6.74
N SER A 154 20.29 -14.53 -7.53
CA SER A 154 20.01 -15.54 -8.56
C SER A 154 21.11 -15.55 -9.63
N GLY A 155 21.59 -14.38 -10.07
CA GLY A 155 22.71 -14.28 -11.00
C GLY A 155 24.01 -14.88 -10.46
N ALA A 156 24.32 -14.64 -9.18
CA ALA A 156 25.47 -15.25 -8.52
C ALA A 156 25.35 -16.78 -8.46
N VAL A 157 24.19 -17.33 -8.09
CA VAL A 157 23.95 -18.78 -8.06
C VAL A 157 24.14 -19.39 -9.45
N LEU A 158 23.57 -18.79 -10.50
CA LEU A 158 23.72 -19.27 -11.87
C LEU A 158 25.17 -19.21 -12.35
N TYR A 159 25.88 -18.11 -12.06
CA TYR A 159 27.28 -17.95 -12.41
C TYR A 159 28.16 -19.00 -11.73
N LEU A 160 27.98 -19.21 -10.43
CA LEU A 160 28.71 -20.22 -9.67
C LEU A 160 28.41 -21.63 -10.20
N GLY A 161 27.14 -21.94 -10.51
CA GLY A 161 26.76 -23.20 -11.13
C GLY A 161 27.45 -23.45 -12.47
N ALA A 162 27.56 -22.43 -13.31
CA ALA A 162 28.23 -22.53 -14.60
C ALA A 162 29.77 -22.69 -14.48
N VAL A 163 30.40 -22.05 -13.50
CA VAL A 163 31.85 -22.13 -13.28
C VAL A 163 32.27 -23.49 -12.71
N TRP A 164 31.42 -24.12 -11.89
CA TRP A 164 31.75 -25.39 -11.25
C TRP A 164 31.55 -26.64 -12.13
N ASP A 165 31.10 -26.46 -13.38
CA ASP A 165 30.98 -27.45 -14.46
C ASP A 165 30.68 -28.88 -13.94
N ASP A 166 29.63 -29.01 -13.12
CA ASP A 166 29.17 -30.31 -12.65
C ASP A 166 28.26 -30.91 -13.73
N PRO A 167 28.68 -31.96 -14.46
CA PRO A 167 27.85 -32.61 -15.47
C PRO A 167 26.56 -33.22 -14.90
N ARG A 168 26.41 -33.20 -13.57
CA ARG A 168 25.24 -33.72 -12.85
C ARG A 168 24.13 -32.68 -12.65
N THR A 169 24.36 -31.38 -12.88
CA THR A 169 23.25 -30.42 -12.79
C THR A 169 22.29 -30.66 -13.96
N PRO A 170 21.05 -31.14 -13.70
CA PRO A 170 20.14 -31.46 -14.78
C PRO A 170 19.64 -30.15 -15.41
N LEU A 171 19.56 -30.10 -16.74
CA LEU A 171 18.98 -28.97 -17.51
C LEU A 171 17.63 -28.49 -16.94
N PHE A 172 16.86 -29.41 -16.34
CA PHE A 172 15.59 -29.10 -15.67
C PHE A 172 15.73 -28.21 -14.42
N ALA A 173 16.83 -28.29 -13.67
CA ALA A 173 17.07 -27.43 -12.51
C ALA A 173 17.32 -25.99 -12.95
N ASP A 174 18.15 -25.77 -13.98
CA ASP A 174 18.39 -24.44 -14.56
C ASP A 174 17.10 -23.82 -15.11
N ALA A 175 16.31 -24.62 -15.84
CA ALA A 175 15.03 -24.18 -16.37
C ALA A 175 14.05 -23.80 -15.25
N ALA A 176 13.99 -24.60 -14.18
CA ALA A 176 13.14 -24.32 -13.03
C ALA A 176 13.58 -23.05 -12.29
N LEU A 177 14.88 -22.90 -12.00
CA LEU A 177 15.43 -21.70 -11.38
C LEU A 177 15.14 -20.45 -12.22
N THR A 178 15.36 -20.53 -13.53
CA THR A 178 15.09 -19.42 -14.45
C THR A 178 13.61 -19.06 -14.49
N ALA A 179 12.72 -20.04 -14.59
CA ALA A 179 11.28 -19.81 -14.62
C ALA A 179 10.78 -19.18 -13.31
N VAL A 180 11.21 -19.73 -12.16
CA VAL A 180 10.82 -19.27 -10.83
C VAL A 180 11.37 -17.86 -10.55
N ALA A 181 12.65 -17.63 -10.84
CA ALA A 181 13.25 -16.32 -10.72
C ALA A 181 12.49 -15.31 -11.58
N THR A 182 12.11 -15.67 -12.81
CA THR A 182 11.32 -14.80 -13.69
C THR A 182 9.96 -14.45 -13.09
N VAL A 183 9.23 -15.42 -12.54
CA VAL A 183 7.92 -15.19 -11.89
C VAL A 183 8.07 -14.27 -10.67
N VAL A 184 9.04 -14.54 -9.79
CA VAL A 184 9.26 -13.76 -8.57
C VAL A 184 9.74 -12.34 -8.90
N VAL A 185 10.72 -12.21 -9.79
CA VAL A 185 11.25 -10.91 -10.26
C VAL A 185 10.15 -10.11 -10.96
N GLY A 186 9.38 -10.75 -11.85
CA GLY A 186 8.25 -10.12 -12.53
C GLY A 186 7.17 -9.64 -11.55
N GLY A 187 6.81 -10.47 -10.56
CA GLY A 187 5.87 -10.11 -9.52
C GLY A 187 6.33 -8.95 -8.64
N LEU A 188 7.60 -8.92 -8.23
CA LEU A 188 8.17 -7.82 -7.44
C LEU A 188 8.35 -6.54 -8.26
N ALA A 189 8.71 -6.65 -9.54
CA ALA A 189 8.77 -5.51 -10.45
C ALA A 189 7.38 -4.90 -10.66
N ASP A 190 6.35 -5.74 -10.81
CA ASP A 190 4.96 -5.33 -10.90
C ASP A 190 4.49 -4.61 -9.63
N LEU A 191 4.78 -5.16 -8.45
CA LEU A 191 4.51 -4.51 -7.17
C LEU A 191 5.21 -3.15 -7.06
N THR A 192 6.50 -3.08 -7.40
CA THR A 192 7.27 -1.84 -7.35
C THR A 192 6.64 -0.77 -8.25
N ARG A 193 6.28 -1.13 -9.48
CA ARG A 193 5.60 -0.23 -10.41
C ARG A 193 4.23 0.21 -9.88
N GLY A 194 3.46 -0.72 -9.33
CA GLY A 194 2.16 -0.44 -8.71
C GLY A 194 2.27 0.59 -7.59
N TYR A 195 3.23 0.43 -6.67
CA TYR A 195 3.46 1.38 -5.58
C TYR A 195 3.99 2.74 -6.06
N LEU A 196 4.87 2.78 -7.07
CA LEU A 196 5.30 4.05 -7.66
C LEU A 196 4.15 4.79 -8.36
N SER A 197 3.30 4.05 -9.08
CA SER A 197 2.09 4.58 -9.72
C SER A 197 1.12 5.14 -8.69
N LEU A 198 0.83 4.36 -7.63
CA LEU A 198 0.00 4.82 -6.51
C LEU A 198 0.58 6.08 -5.87
N ALA A 199 1.88 6.11 -5.59
CA ALA A 199 2.51 7.25 -4.95
C ALA A 199 2.33 8.54 -5.76
N ARG A 200 2.48 8.47 -7.09
CA ARG A 200 2.28 9.60 -8.00
C ARG A 200 0.81 10.03 -8.06
N ARG A 201 -0.10 9.09 -8.35
CA ARG A 201 -1.53 9.38 -8.51
C ARG A 201 -2.17 9.89 -7.22
N ALA A 202 -1.76 9.36 -6.06
CA ALA A 202 -2.19 9.88 -4.77
C ALA A 202 -1.68 11.31 -4.55
N ASP A 203 -0.45 11.63 -4.95
CA ASP A 203 0.08 13.00 -4.81
C ASP A 203 -0.66 13.98 -5.73
N ASP A 204 -0.99 13.56 -6.95
CA ASP A 204 -1.82 14.34 -7.88
C ASP A 204 -3.20 14.61 -7.28
N ALA A 205 -3.85 13.58 -6.69
CA ALA A 205 -5.14 13.73 -6.02
C ALA A 205 -5.06 14.65 -4.80
N ARG A 206 -3.95 14.58 -4.03
CA ARG A 206 -3.67 15.47 -2.90
C ARG A 206 -3.56 16.92 -3.36
N LEU A 207 -2.75 17.18 -4.38
CA LEU A 207 -2.55 18.53 -4.93
C LEU A 207 -3.86 19.11 -5.47
N LYS A 208 -4.67 18.28 -6.14
CA LYS A 208 -5.99 18.66 -6.62
C LYS A 208 -6.94 19.01 -5.47
N ALA A 209 -7.02 18.18 -4.43
CA ALA A 209 -7.83 18.47 -3.25
C ALA A 209 -7.43 19.80 -2.60
N LYS A 210 -6.12 20.03 -2.45
CA LYS A 210 -5.56 21.29 -1.94
C LYS A 210 -5.91 22.51 -2.80
N GLN A 211 -5.85 22.37 -4.13
CA GLN A 211 -6.21 23.46 -5.06
C GLN A 211 -7.70 23.82 -4.98
N VAL A 212 -8.56 22.82 -4.81
CA VAL A 212 -10.01 23.04 -4.65
C VAL A 212 -10.32 23.69 -3.30
N ASP A 213 -9.57 23.34 -2.24
CA ASP A 213 -9.74 23.87 -0.87
C ASP A 213 -9.06 25.24 -0.64
N ALA A 214 -8.69 25.98 -1.70
CA ALA A 214 -7.92 27.23 -1.61
C ALA A 214 -8.72 28.45 -1.06
N GLY A 215 -9.46 28.27 0.04
CA GLY A 215 -10.18 29.33 0.76
C GLY A 215 -11.53 29.71 0.17
N ARG A 216 -12.03 28.97 -0.83
CA ARG A 216 -13.37 29.15 -1.42
C ARG A 216 -14.29 28.01 -1.04
N GLN A 217 -15.61 28.22 -1.10
CA GLN A 217 -16.57 27.13 -0.98
C GLN A 217 -16.47 26.23 -2.23
N PRO A 218 -16.04 24.97 -2.08
CA PRO A 218 -15.83 24.08 -3.22
C PRO A 218 -17.18 23.62 -3.78
N THR A 219 -17.31 23.52 -5.10
CA THR A 219 -18.53 22.98 -5.71
C THR A 219 -18.59 21.46 -5.52
N GLU A 220 -19.79 20.88 -5.53
CA GLU A 220 -19.97 19.42 -5.39
C GLU A 220 -19.21 18.65 -6.47
N SER A 221 -19.28 19.12 -7.72
CA SER A 221 -18.57 18.52 -8.86
C SER A 221 -17.06 18.45 -8.64
N GLU A 222 -16.44 19.53 -8.14
CA GLU A 222 -14.99 19.56 -7.88
C GLU A 222 -14.57 18.57 -6.79
N VAL A 223 -15.38 18.46 -5.74
CA VAL A 223 -15.14 17.54 -4.62
C VAL A 223 -15.25 16.10 -5.09
N LEU A 224 -16.30 15.77 -5.85
CA LEU A 224 -16.48 14.45 -6.46
C LEU A 224 -15.33 14.13 -7.42
N GLN A 225 -14.87 15.10 -8.20
CA GLN A 225 -13.75 14.89 -9.11
C GLN A 225 -12.44 14.61 -8.36
N ALA A 226 -12.19 15.27 -7.22
CA ALA A 226 -11.04 14.99 -6.36
C ALA A 226 -11.13 13.59 -5.75
N MET A 227 -12.32 13.21 -5.26
CA MET A 227 -12.59 11.89 -4.69
C MET A 227 -12.38 10.78 -5.73
N VAL A 228 -12.96 10.89 -6.92
CA VAL A 228 -12.79 9.93 -8.01
C VAL A 228 -11.32 9.80 -8.41
N SER A 229 -10.58 10.91 -8.44
CA SER A 229 -9.13 10.88 -8.75
C SER A 229 -8.36 10.06 -7.71
N TYR A 230 -8.69 10.24 -6.42
CA TYR A 230 -8.08 9.48 -5.34
C TYR A 230 -8.49 8.00 -5.36
N ASP A 231 -9.77 7.71 -5.57
CA ASP A 231 -10.29 6.35 -5.66
C ASP A 231 -9.69 5.57 -6.84
N ALA A 232 -9.50 6.23 -7.97
CA ALA A 232 -8.82 5.65 -9.14
C ALA A 232 -7.35 5.32 -8.85
N ALA A 233 -6.67 6.10 -7.99
CA ALA A 233 -5.32 5.78 -7.55
C ALA A 233 -5.31 4.46 -6.75
N LEU A 234 -6.27 4.30 -5.83
CA LEU A 234 -6.35 3.16 -4.92
C LEU A 234 -6.88 1.88 -5.54
N ALA A 235 -7.74 1.97 -6.57
CA ALA A 235 -8.29 0.81 -7.25
C ALA A 235 -7.22 -0.12 -7.83
N SER A 236 -6.05 0.44 -8.18
CA SER A 236 -4.89 -0.30 -8.72
C SER A 236 -3.85 -0.69 -7.67
N ALA A 237 -4.07 -0.33 -6.41
CA ALA A 237 -3.08 -0.50 -5.34
C ALA A 237 -3.09 -1.91 -4.76
N THR A 238 -1.92 -2.34 -4.30
CA THR A 238 -1.82 -3.47 -3.36
C THR A 238 -1.76 -2.94 -1.93
N PRO A 239 -2.21 -3.71 -0.91
CA PRO A 239 -2.22 -3.24 0.46
C PRO A 239 -0.82 -2.93 0.96
N ILE A 240 -0.66 -1.72 1.46
CA ILE A 240 0.57 -1.25 2.08
C ILE A 240 0.91 -2.15 3.29
N PRO A 241 2.15 -2.66 3.39
CA PRO A 241 2.55 -3.49 4.53
C PRO A 241 2.44 -2.73 5.85
N GLY A 242 1.81 -3.35 6.86
CA GLY A 242 1.55 -2.69 8.15
C GLY A 242 2.81 -2.20 8.86
N PHE A 243 3.95 -2.89 8.69
CA PHE A 243 5.23 -2.48 9.29
C PHE A 243 5.76 -1.17 8.68
N VAL A 244 5.46 -0.88 7.41
CA VAL A 244 5.86 0.38 6.76
C VAL A 244 5.10 1.53 7.40
N TYR A 245 3.80 1.36 7.60
CA TYR A 245 2.98 2.33 8.34
C TYR A 245 3.48 2.51 9.78
N ALA A 246 3.64 1.42 10.54
CA ALA A 246 4.11 1.49 11.92
C ALA A 246 5.46 2.24 12.06
N ARG A 247 6.40 2.03 11.12
CA ARG A 247 7.69 2.71 11.13
C ARG A 247 7.61 4.18 10.73
N MET A 248 6.71 4.54 9.81
CA MET A 248 6.62 5.90 9.26
C MET A 248 5.64 6.79 10.00
N ARG A 249 4.67 6.22 10.73
CA ARG A 249 3.55 6.92 11.35
C ARG A 249 3.99 8.16 12.13
N PHE A 250 4.88 8.02 13.11
CA PHE A 250 5.32 9.15 13.93
C PHE A 250 5.86 10.32 13.11
N ARG A 251 6.66 10.04 12.08
CA ARG A 251 7.21 11.08 11.20
C ARG A 251 6.12 11.71 10.33
N LEU A 252 5.20 10.91 9.79
CA LEU A 252 4.12 11.41 8.94
C LEU A 252 3.11 12.24 9.74
N ASP A 253 2.73 11.78 10.93
CA ASP A 253 1.85 12.48 11.86
C ASP A 253 2.47 13.84 12.26
N GLN A 254 3.79 13.86 12.56
CA GLN A 254 4.51 15.10 12.85
C GLN A 254 4.47 16.09 11.68
N VAL A 255 4.88 15.65 10.48
CA VAL A 255 4.89 16.49 9.27
C VAL A 255 3.48 17.00 8.92
N TRP A 256 2.46 16.16 9.10
CA TRP A 256 1.08 16.54 8.88
C TRP A 256 0.60 17.59 9.90
N SER A 257 0.94 17.42 11.18
CA SER A 257 0.57 18.36 12.25
C SER A 257 1.27 19.72 12.15
N ASP A 258 2.50 19.78 11.64
CA ASP A 258 3.22 21.05 11.50
C ASP A 258 2.67 21.91 10.36
N ARG A 259 2.02 21.27 9.38
CA ARG A 259 1.31 21.96 8.29
C ARG A 259 0.12 22.76 8.82
N SER A 260 -0.68 22.22 9.73
CA SER A 260 -1.87 22.92 10.26
C SER A 260 -1.47 24.14 11.07
N LYS A 261 -0.40 24.05 11.87
CA LYS A 261 0.17 25.20 12.61
C LYS A 261 0.63 26.33 11.69
N SER A 262 1.20 25.98 10.54
CA SER A 262 1.69 26.97 9.56
C SER A 262 0.57 27.64 8.75
N ALA A 263 -0.62 27.04 8.71
CA ALA A 263 -1.77 27.56 7.99
C ALA A 263 -2.62 28.51 8.84
N GLU A 264 -2.39 28.59 10.15
CA GLU A 264 -3.06 29.53 11.05
C GLU A 264 -2.49 30.92 10.76
N PRO A 265 -3.25 31.83 10.12
CA PRO A 265 -2.75 33.16 9.82
C PRO A 265 -2.43 33.84 11.15
N THR A 266 -1.28 34.52 11.22
CA THR A 266 -0.89 35.38 12.34
C THR A 266 -1.82 36.58 12.44
N SER A 267 -3.11 36.35 12.72
CA SER A 267 -4.17 37.36 12.85
C SER A 267 -4.08 38.12 14.18
N GLY A 268 -2.97 38.02 14.90
CA GLY A 268 -2.80 38.51 16.26
C GLY A 268 -1.56 39.35 16.54
N VAL A 269 -0.85 39.85 15.53
CA VAL A 269 0.23 40.84 15.75
C VAL A 269 -0.08 42.12 14.97
N ASP A 270 -1.23 42.71 15.30
CA ASP A 270 -1.47 44.14 15.08
C ASP A 270 -1.59 44.80 16.45
N GLY A 271 -0.57 44.58 17.29
CA GLY A 271 -0.26 45.48 18.39
C GLY A 271 0.36 46.73 17.79
N GLY A 272 -0.46 47.56 17.14
CA GLY A 272 -0.05 48.90 16.75
C GLY A 272 0.49 49.62 17.98
N PRO A 273 1.62 50.37 17.87
CA PRO A 273 2.14 51.11 19.00
C PRO A 273 1.06 52.05 19.50
N GLU A 274 0.60 51.80 20.72
CA GLU A 274 -0.28 52.70 21.46
C GLU A 274 0.50 54.00 21.66
N ILE A 275 0.27 54.98 20.77
CA ILE A 275 0.82 56.33 20.91
C ILE A 275 0.08 56.95 22.09
N THR A 276 0.61 56.73 23.29
CA THR A 276 0.23 57.49 24.47
C THR A 276 0.69 58.92 24.27
N GLY A 277 -0.23 59.80 23.88
CA GLY A 277 -0.03 61.24 23.88
C GLY A 277 0.22 61.71 25.31
N SER A 278 1.42 62.23 25.56
CA SER A 278 1.73 63.04 26.73
C SER A 278 1.32 64.49 26.44
N ALA A 279 0.48 65.03 27.33
CA ALA A 279 0.07 66.43 27.42
C ALA A 279 1.18 67.35 27.92
#